data_AF-A0A843BLJ7-F1
#
_entry.id   AF-A0A843BLJ7-F1
#
_cell.length_a   1.000
_cell.length_b   1.000
_cell.length_c   1.000
_cell.angle_alpha   90.00
_cell.angle_beta   90.00
_cell.angle_gamma   90.00
#
_symmetry.space_group_name_H-M   'P 1'
#
loop_
_entity.id
_entity.type
_entity.pdbx_description
1 polymer ?
#
loop_
_entity_poly.entity_id
_entity_poly.type
_entity_poly.pdbx_seq_one_letter_code
_entity_poly.pdbx_strand_id
1 'polypeptide(L)'
;MTDRKSRSTDEKVRVVLQTLNPQASMAEICREHNLVPRTVYGWKEKFLTDGRSSLDGPDVRKQVTRHKKEISSLRRIIGECAVANDTLKKRWGTSYSDAPK
;
A
#
# COMPACT_ATOMS: atom_id res chain seq x y z
N MET A 1 -32.13 0.71 4.56
CA MET A 1 -30.66 0.61 4.42
C MET A 1 -30.30 -0.84 4.63
N THR A 2 -29.93 -1.58 3.59
CA THR A 2 -29.54 -2.99 3.75
C THR A 2 -28.10 -3.02 4.23
N ASP A 3 -27.92 -3.28 5.51
CA ASP A 3 -26.60 -3.45 6.11
C ASP A 3 -25.92 -4.65 5.44
N ARG A 4 -24.95 -4.37 4.58
CA ARG A 4 -24.18 -5.41 3.88
C ARG A 4 -23.24 -5.99 4.91
N LYS A 5 -23.67 -7.04 5.62
CA LYS A 5 -22.83 -7.80 6.55
C LYS A 5 -21.54 -8.20 5.84
N SER A 6 -20.45 -7.49 6.14
CA SER A 6 -19.14 -7.78 5.57
C SER A 6 -18.64 -9.08 6.19
N ARG A 7 -18.35 -10.07 5.33
CA ARG A 7 -17.77 -11.34 5.77
C ARG A 7 -16.32 -11.14 6.20
N SER A 8 -15.91 -11.91 7.22
CA SER A 8 -14.54 -11.94 7.71
C SER A 8 -13.57 -12.35 6.60
N THR A 9 -12.34 -11.87 6.68
CA THR A 9 -11.25 -12.30 5.80
C THR A 9 -11.05 -13.82 5.86
N ASP A 10 -11.13 -14.42 7.05
CA ASP A 10 -10.92 -15.86 7.24
C ASP A 10 -11.99 -16.71 6.55
N GLU A 11 -13.24 -16.24 6.56
CA GLU A 11 -14.35 -16.88 5.86
C GLU A 11 -14.13 -16.83 4.35
N LYS A 12 -13.71 -15.67 3.82
CA LYS A 12 -13.39 -15.50 2.39
C LYS A 12 -12.27 -16.45 1.97
N VAL A 13 -11.20 -16.56 2.76
CA VAL A 13 -10.08 -17.47 2.48
C VAL A 13 -10.56 -18.92 2.45
N ARG A 14 -11.34 -19.35 3.45
CA ARG A 14 -11.88 -20.71 3.51
C ARG A 14 -12.72 -21.06 2.28
N VAL A 15 -13.64 -20.17 1.90
CA VAL A 15 -14.48 -20.32 0.71
C VAL A 15 -13.62 -20.43 -0.55
N VAL A 16 -12.63 -19.54 -0.71
CA VAL A 16 -11.74 -19.59 -1.87
C VAL A 16 -10.98 -20.91 -1.93
N LEU A 17 -10.43 -21.40 -0.82
CA LEU A 17 -9.70 -22.67 -0.79
C LEU A 17 -10.58 -23.86 -1.17
N GLN A 18 -11.86 -23.88 -0.75
CA GLN A 18 -12.81 -24.91 -1.20
C GLN A 18 -12.98 -24.91 -2.73
N THR A 19 -13.00 -23.73 -3.35
CA THR A 19 -13.14 -23.59 -4.83
C THR A 19 -11.90 -24.01 -5.62
N LEU A 20 -10.79 -24.31 -4.94
CA LEU A 20 -9.57 -24.83 -5.55
C LEU A 20 -9.55 -26.37 -5.57
N ASN A 21 -10.44 -27.03 -4.81
CA ASN A 21 -10.59 -28.47 -4.88
C ASN A 21 -11.25 -28.87 -6.22
N PRO A 22 -10.62 -29.72 -7.05
CA PRO A 22 -11.17 -30.15 -8.35
C PRO A 22 -12.53 -30.84 -8.27
N GLN A 23 -12.85 -31.46 -7.13
CA GLN A 23 -14.11 -32.19 -6.92
C GLN A 23 -15.24 -31.31 -6.37
N ALA A 24 -14.95 -30.06 -5.99
CA ALA A 24 -15.95 -29.19 -5.39
C ALA A 24 -16.76 -28.44 -6.44
N SER A 25 -18.09 -28.46 -6.31
CA SER A 25 -18.97 -27.67 -7.17
C SER A 25 -19.11 -26.24 -6.67
N MET A 26 -18.92 -25.27 -7.56
CA MET A 26 -19.15 -23.85 -7.26
C MET A 26 -20.58 -23.60 -6.75
N ALA A 27 -21.56 -24.33 -7.27
CA ALA A 27 -22.96 -24.20 -6.88
C ALA A 27 -23.24 -24.75 -5.46
N GLU A 28 -22.50 -25.77 -5.03
CA GLU A 28 -22.59 -26.31 -3.67
C GLU A 28 -21.98 -25.34 -2.66
N ILE A 29 -20.77 -24.84 -2.94
CA ILE A 29 -20.09 -23.84 -2.11
C ILE A 29 -20.96 -22.58 -1.95
N CYS A 30 -21.57 -22.11 -3.03
CA CYS A 30 -22.45 -20.95 -2.97
C CYS A 30 -23.69 -21.18 -2.10
N ARG A 31 -24.27 -22.38 -2.13
CA ARG A 31 -25.43 -22.74 -1.29
C ARG A 31 -25.04 -22.88 0.18
N GLU A 32 -23.95 -23.59 0.47
CA GLU A 32 -23.46 -23.81 1.84
C GLU A 32 -23.15 -22.49 2.56
N HIS A 33 -22.49 -21.56 1.87
CA HIS A 33 -22.09 -20.29 2.44
C HIS A 33 -23.11 -19.18 2.23
N ASN A 34 -24.25 -19.45 1.60
CA ASN A 34 -25.26 -18.45 1.20
C ASN A 34 -24.63 -17.25 0.46
N LEU A 35 -23.91 -17.57 -0.62
CA LEU A 35 -23.15 -16.66 -1.46
C LEU A 35 -23.65 -16.68 -2.90
N VAL A 36 -23.53 -15.54 -3.58
CA VAL A 36 -23.79 -15.45 -5.02
C VAL A 36 -22.52 -15.86 -5.77
N PRO A 37 -22.58 -16.71 -6.81
CA PRO A 37 -21.41 -17.18 -7.55
C PRO A 37 -20.45 -16.08 -7.98
N ARG A 38 -20.97 -14.94 -8.47
CA ARG A 38 -20.18 -13.77 -8.85
C ARG A 38 -19.23 -13.28 -7.75
N THR A 39 -19.66 -13.34 -6.50
CA THR A 39 -18.85 -12.93 -5.33
C THR A 39 -17.69 -13.90 -5.12
N VAL A 40 -17.97 -15.20 -5.20
CA VAL A 40 -16.97 -16.26 -5.02
C VAL A 40 -15.94 -16.26 -6.14
N TYR A 41 -16.39 -16.08 -7.40
CA TYR A 41 -15.48 -15.90 -8.53
C TYR A 41 -14.56 -14.69 -8.35
N GLY A 42 -15.10 -13.54 -7.94
CA GLY A 42 -14.29 -12.35 -7.70
C GLY A 42 -13.26 -12.53 -6.58
N TRP A 43 -13.60 -13.28 -5.53
CA TRP A 43 -12.63 -13.60 -4.47
C TRP A 43 -11.55 -14.58 -4.95
N LYS A 44 -11.93 -15.62 -5.70
CA LYS A 44 -10.99 -16.59 -6.27
C LYS A 44 -10.00 -15.91 -7.20
N GLU A 45 -10.47 -15.07 -8.11
CA GLU A 45 -9.64 -14.31 -9.04
C GLU A 45 -8.66 -13.39 -8.31
N LYS A 46 -9.16 -12.63 -7.32
CA LYS A 46 -8.32 -11.75 -6.50
C LYS A 46 -7.26 -12.53 -5.73
N PHE A 47 -7.64 -13.63 -5.10
CA PHE A 47 -6.73 -14.47 -4.32
C PHE A 47 -5.62 -15.07 -5.20
N LEU A 48 -5.95 -15.56 -6.40
CA LEU A 48 -4.96 -16.12 -7.32
C LEU A 48 -4.04 -15.04 -7.91
N THR A 49 -4.59 -13.90 -8.29
CA THR A 49 -3.82 -12.78 -8.87
C THR A 49 -2.86 -12.18 -7.85
N ASP A 50 -3.39 -11.79 -6.68
CA ASP A 50 -2.59 -11.19 -5.62
C ASP A 50 -1.63 -12.22 -5.02
N GLY A 51 -2.07 -13.49 -4.89
CA GLY A 51 -1.23 -14.60 -4.43
C GLY A 51 -0.05 -14.86 -5.36
N ARG A 52 -0.29 -14.91 -6.68
CA ARG A 52 0.78 -15.04 -7.67
C ARG A 52 1.73 -13.85 -7.64
N SER A 53 1.19 -12.63 -7.60
CA SER A 53 2.01 -11.41 -7.51
C SER A 53 2.88 -11.38 -6.26
N SER A 54 2.43 -11.98 -5.15
CA SER A 54 3.22 -12.08 -3.93
C SER A 54 4.30 -13.16 -4.01
N LEU A 55 4.06 -14.26 -4.74
CA LEU A 55 5.02 -15.34 -4.96
C LEU A 55 6.12 -14.98 -5.95
N ASP A 56 5.82 -14.10 -6.92
CA ASP A 56 6.81 -13.45 -7.78
C ASP A 56 7.80 -12.57 -6.99
N GLY A 57 7.56 -12.45 -5.67
CA GLY A 57 8.31 -11.64 -4.72
C GLY A 57 7.76 -10.22 -4.65
N PRO A 58 8.12 -9.44 -3.62
CA PRO A 58 7.96 -8.01 -3.72
C PRO A 58 8.65 -7.57 -5.01
N ASP A 59 8.10 -6.60 -5.73
CA ASP A 59 8.90 -5.90 -6.73
C ASP A 59 9.92 -5.04 -5.98
N VAL A 60 10.88 -5.72 -5.33
CA VAL A 60 11.95 -5.14 -4.52
C VAL A 60 12.69 -4.13 -5.38
N ARG A 61 12.80 -4.37 -6.70
CA ARG A 61 13.36 -3.42 -7.65
C ARG A 61 12.50 -2.16 -7.77
N LYS A 62 11.18 -2.23 -7.92
CA LYS A 62 10.31 -1.04 -7.93
C LYS A 62 10.27 -0.35 -6.57
N GLN A 63 10.18 -1.08 -5.46
CA GLN A 63 10.20 -0.53 -4.10
C GLN A 63 11.52 0.21 -3.83
N VAL A 64 12.66 -0.43 -4.10
CA VAL A 64 13.99 0.19 -3.96
C VAL A 64 14.14 1.39 -4.88
N THR A 65 13.68 1.30 -6.13
CA THR A 65 13.70 2.44 -7.07
C THR A 65 12.86 3.61 -6.56
N ARG A 66 11.64 3.33 -6.06
CA ARG A 66 10.75 4.33 -5.48
C ARG A 66 11.38 4.99 -4.27
N HIS A 67 11.89 4.21 -3.32
CA HIS A 67 12.55 4.75 -2.13
C HIS A 67 13.81 5.53 -2.46
N LYS A 68 14.63 5.08 -3.44
CA LYS A 68 15.79 5.84 -3.93
C LYS A 68 15.39 7.21 -4.49
N LYS A 69 14.30 7.27 -5.28
CA LYS A 69 13.76 8.55 -5.81
C LYS A 69 13.30 9.47 -4.68
N GLU A 70 12.59 8.91 -3.70
CA GLU A 70 12.07 9.65 -2.55
C GLU A 70 13.21 10.19 -1.68
N ILE A 71 14.22 9.37 -1.38
CA ILE A 71 15.44 9.80 -0.66
C ILE A 71 16.16 10.92 -1.41
N SER A 72 16.30 10.82 -2.73
CA SER A 72 16.93 11.87 -3.54
C SER A 72 16.16 13.19 -3.46
N SER A 73 14.83 13.14 -3.57
CA SER A 73 13.97 14.32 -3.45
C SER A 73 14.08 14.98 -2.07
N LEU A 74 14.02 14.17 -1.00
CA LEU A 74 14.14 14.67 0.37
C LEU A 74 15.51 15.29 0.62
N ARG A 75 16.60 14.66 0.16
CA ARG A 75 17.96 15.22 0.25
C ARG A 75 18.08 16.57 -0.42
N ARG A 76 17.46 16.76 -1.60
CA ARG A 76 17.43 18.05 -2.30
C ARG A 76 16.72 19.12 -1.47
N ILE A 77 15.52 18.83 -0.97
CA ILE A 77 14.73 19.77 -0.15
C ILE A 77 15.51 20.16 1.12
N ILE A 78 16.15 19.19 1.78
CA ILE A 78 16.99 19.46 2.96
C ILE A 78 18.16 20.37 2.60
N GLY A 79 18.83 20.13 1.45
CA GLY A 79 19.90 20.99 0.96
C GLY A 79 19.44 22.42 0.70
N GLU A 80 18.31 22.59 0.02
CA GLU A 80 17.70 23.91 -0.23
C GLU A 80 17.35 24.64 1.08
N CYS A 81 16.76 23.93 2.05
CA CYS A 81 16.46 24.47 3.37
C CYS A 81 17.73 24.86 4.13
N ALA A 82 18.79 24.06 4.05
CA ALA A 82 20.06 24.34 4.72
C ALA A 82 20.72 25.62 4.17
N VAL A 83 20.72 25.81 2.84
CA VAL A 83 21.24 27.02 2.19
C VAL A 83 20.41 28.25 2.55
N ALA A 84 19.07 28.13 2.55
CA ALA A 84 18.20 29.22 2.97
C ALA A 84 18.45 29.62 4.42
N ASN A 85 18.61 28.64 5.32
CA ASN A 85 18.88 28.88 6.73
C ASN A 85 20.24 29.55 6.95
N ASP A 86 21.29 29.10 6.27
CA ASP A 86 22.62 29.74 6.32
C ASP A 86 22.58 31.18 5.80
N THR A 87 21.86 31.43 4.72
CA THR A 87 21.69 32.78 4.15
C THR A 87 20.97 33.71 5.13
N LEU A 88 19.89 33.23 5.76
CA LEU A 88 19.15 33.99 6.77
C LEU A 88 20.03 34.29 7.99
N LYS A 89 20.76 33.28 8.50
CA LYS A 89 21.71 33.46 9.60
C LYS A 89 22.79 34.48 9.30
N LYS A 90 23.34 34.49 8.08
CA LYS A 90 24.31 35.52 7.66
C LYS A 90 23.66 36.90 7.62
N ARG A 91 22.50 37.04 6.98
CA ARG A 91 21.78 38.33 6.90
C ARG A 91 21.42 38.88 8.28
N TRP A 92 21.00 38.03 9.21
CA TRP A 92 20.57 38.44 10.55
C TRP A 92 21.75 38.57 11.52
N GLY A 93 22.78 37.73 11.39
CA GLY A 93 24.03 37.82 12.16
C GLY A 93 24.85 39.07 11.82
N THR A 94 24.83 39.52 10.56
CA THR A 94 25.40 40.81 10.15
C THR A 94 24.62 42.01 10.68
N SER A 95 23.31 41.86 10.95
CA SER A 95 22.49 42.97 11.49
C SER A 95 22.68 43.23 12.99
N TYR A 96 23.32 42.31 13.74
CA TYR A 96 23.52 42.48 15.20
C TYR A 96 24.90 43.06 15.55
N SER A 97 25.82 43.19 14.59
CA SER A 97 27.16 43.76 14.82
C SER A 97 27.22 45.29 14.74
N ASP A 98 26.17 45.95 14.25
CA ASP A 98 26.13 47.41 14.02
C ASP A 98 25.18 48.18 14.98
N ALA A 99 24.74 47.56 16.08
CA ALA A 99 23.96 48.28 17.08
C ALA A 99 24.89 49.18 17.93
N PRO A 100 24.67 50.53 17.97
CA PRO A 100 25.48 51.41 18.79
C PRO A 100 25.27 51.11 20.28
N LYS A 101 26.38 51.07 21.04
CA LYS A 101 26.41 50.90 22.50
C LYS A 101 25.68 52.02 23.21
#